data_AF-A0A093ERA3-F1
#
_entry.id   AF-A0A093ERA3-F1
#
_cell.length_a   1.000
_cell.length_b   1.000
_cell.length_c   1.000
_cell.angle_alpha   90.00
_cell.angle_beta   90.00
_cell.angle_gamma   90.00
#
_symmetry.space_group_name_H-M   'P 1'
#
loop_
_entity.id
_entity.type
_entity.pdbx_description
1 polymer ?
#
loop_
_entity_poly.entity_id
_entity_poly.type
_entity_poly.pdbx_seq_one_letter_code
_entity_poly.pdbx_strand_id
1 'polypeptide(L)'
;SSAAISVRENNGTFISTLNLLLYNDSTYSQQLLIPSTGLPLKTKIYAAVRATNLDGRWNVLMDYCYTTPSGNPNDDLRYDLFFSCDKDPQTTIIENGKSQMGRFSFEVFRFVKHKNQKMSTVFLHCVTKLCRADDCPFLVPICGNRERRDAGGRTTWSPQSTSGNAVISAGPIITRSGRNEQTFSVDFKNFRNLGKSHPNGPPFQLNAVTSALISGIVILGITSVFFFVCSLTLLHRKWPSSSVLSGIRNPVFN
;
A
#
# COMPACT_ATOMS: atom_id res chain seq x y z
N SER A 1 3.73 -12.41 36.53
CA SER A 1 5.15 -12.07 36.44
C SER A 1 5.41 -11.27 35.18
N SER A 2 5.93 -10.05 35.29
CA SER A 2 6.21 -9.16 34.16
C SER A 2 7.69 -9.29 33.77
N ALA A 3 7.98 -10.04 32.71
CA ALA A 3 9.35 -10.18 32.20
C ALA A 3 9.70 -8.99 31.29
N ALA A 4 10.84 -8.35 31.53
CA ALA A 4 11.37 -7.31 30.65
C ALA A 4 11.83 -7.95 29.33
N ILE A 5 11.23 -7.53 28.21
CA ILE A 5 11.60 -8.00 26.87
C ILE A 5 12.84 -7.21 26.45
N SER A 6 14.01 -7.87 26.45
CA SER A 6 15.26 -7.28 25.97
C SER A 6 15.23 -7.15 24.45
N VAL A 7 15.12 -5.94 23.95
CA VAL A 7 15.38 -5.60 22.53
C VAL A 7 16.88 -5.73 22.29
N ARG A 8 17.30 -6.31 21.16
CA ARG A 8 18.74 -6.47 20.82
C ARG A 8 19.50 -5.15 20.64
N GLU A 9 18.77 -4.03 20.63
CA GLU A 9 19.30 -2.68 20.65
C GLU A 9 18.92 -2.02 21.97
N ASN A 10 19.93 -1.61 22.74
CA ASN A 10 19.87 -1.22 24.15
C ASN A 10 19.00 0.02 24.47
N ASN A 11 18.27 0.59 23.50
CA ASN A 11 17.49 1.83 23.61
C ASN A 11 16.04 1.74 23.05
N GLY A 12 15.58 0.58 22.57
CA GLY A 12 14.25 0.43 21.95
C GLY A 12 13.16 -0.10 22.90
N THR A 13 11.90 0.32 22.70
CA THR A 13 10.74 -0.39 23.27
C THR A 13 10.43 -1.62 22.42
N PHE A 14 9.82 -2.69 22.96
CA PHE A 14 9.48 -3.85 22.12
C PHE A 14 8.55 -3.49 20.94
N ILE A 15 7.79 -2.39 21.03
CA ILE A 15 6.95 -1.89 19.95
C ILE A 15 7.77 -1.52 18.71
N SER A 16 8.99 -0.98 18.88
CA SER A 16 9.86 -0.61 17.75
C SER A 16 10.35 -1.80 16.94
N THR A 17 10.17 -3.02 17.46
CA THR A 17 10.54 -4.25 16.76
C THR A 17 9.44 -4.74 15.81
N LEU A 18 8.21 -4.26 15.96
CA LEU A 18 7.03 -4.76 15.28
C LEU A 18 6.68 -3.91 14.06
N ASN A 19 6.43 -4.57 12.93
CA ASN A 19 5.97 -3.95 11.70
C ASN A 19 4.69 -4.65 11.22
N LEU A 20 3.64 -3.87 10.94
CA LEU A 20 2.45 -4.37 10.27
C LEU A 20 2.54 -4.04 8.77
N LEU A 21 2.65 -5.08 7.95
CA LEU A 21 2.90 -4.98 6.52
C LEU A 21 1.80 -5.68 5.73
N LEU A 22 1.53 -5.16 4.54
CA LEU A 22 0.54 -5.70 3.60
C LEU A 22 1.27 -6.31 2.41
N TYR A 23 0.74 -7.40 1.86
CA TYR A 23 1.33 -8.21 0.80
C TYR A 23 0.30 -8.56 -0.28
N ASN A 24 0.80 -8.79 -1.49
CA ASN A 24 -0.02 -9.11 -2.66
C ASN A 24 -0.66 -10.50 -2.58
N ASP A 25 0.03 -11.46 -1.97
CA ASP A 25 -0.33 -12.87 -2.01
C ASP A 25 0.03 -13.63 -0.72
N SER A 26 -0.34 -14.92 -0.69
CA SER A 26 -0.08 -15.81 0.44
C SER A 26 1.37 -16.20 0.64
N THR A 27 2.29 -15.79 -0.25
CA THR A 27 3.72 -16.05 -0.06
C THR A 27 4.35 -15.05 0.91
N TYR A 28 3.71 -13.89 1.13
CA TYR A 28 4.24 -12.80 1.96
C TYR A 28 5.64 -12.34 1.53
N SER A 29 5.94 -12.43 0.23
CA SER A 29 7.26 -12.06 -0.31
C SER A 29 7.28 -10.61 -0.79
N GLN A 30 6.24 -10.18 -1.51
CA GLN A 30 6.15 -8.84 -2.08
C GLN A 30 5.11 -7.99 -1.35
N GLN A 31 5.54 -6.83 -0.85
CA GLN A 31 4.64 -5.88 -0.21
C GLN A 31 3.61 -5.32 -1.22
N LEU A 32 2.40 -5.09 -0.73
CA LEU A 32 1.30 -4.55 -1.51
C LEU A 32 1.50 -3.06 -1.77
N LEU A 33 1.57 -2.72 -3.06
CA LEU A 33 1.51 -1.34 -3.52
C LEU A 33 0.07 -1.00 -3.87
N ILE A 34 -0.56 -0.15 -3.07
CA ILE A 34 -1.94 0.26 -3.28
C ILE A 34 -2.00 1.24 -4.48
N PRO A 35 -2.76 0.92 -5.55
CA PRO A 35 -2.91 1.83 -6.67
C PRO A 35 -3.56 3.15 -6.26
N SER A 36 -3.22 4.25 -6.93
CA SER A 36 -3.88 5.55 -6.72
C SER A 36 -5.38 5.52 -7.01
N THR A 37 -5.83 4.58 -7.86
CA THR A 37 -7.25 4.33 -8.13
C THR A 37 -7.97 3.60 -7.00
N GLY A 38 -7.23 3.10 -6.00
CA GLY A 38 -7.74 2.22 -4.95
C GLY A 38 -7.93 0.77 -5.40
N LEU A 39 -8.03 -0.12 -4.42
CA LEU A 39 -8.31 -1.53 -4.59
C LEU A 39 -9.82 -1.76 -4.86
N PRO A 40 -10.19 -2.66 -5.79
CA PRO A 40 -11.57 -3.12 -5.90
C PRO A 40 -12.07 -3.71 -4.57
N LEU A 41 -13.36 -3.55 -4.27
CA LEU A 41 -13.99 -4.24 -3.14
C LEU A 41 -13.85 -5.76 -3.29
N LYS A 42 -13.80 -6.47 -2.14
CA LYS A 42 -13.56 -7.92 -2.07
C LYS A 42 -12.18 -8.38 -2.56
N THR A 43 -11.27 -7.45 -2.86
CA THR A 43 -9.88 -7.82 -3.12
C THR A 43 -9.30 -8.41 -1.84
N LYS A 44 -8.84 -9.66 -1.90
CA LYS A 44 -8.17 -10.32 -0.79
C LYS A 44 -6.75 -9.76 -0.64
N ILE A 45 -6.41 -9.30 0.55
CA ILE A 45 -5.06 -8.82 0.90
C ILE A 45 -4.49 -9.66 2.03
N TYR A 46 -3.16 -9.74 2.06
CA TYR A 46 -2.42 -10.56 3.01
C TYR A 46 -1.66 -9.63 3.96
N ALA A 47 -1.95 -9.71 5.25
CA ALA A 47 -1.36 -8.85 6.26
C ALA A 47 -0.49 -9.67 7.19
N ALA A 48 0.66 -9.10 7.59
CA ALA A 48 1.50 -9.74 8.57
C ALA A 48 2.09 -8.76 9.57
N VAL A 49 2.08 -9.18 10.81
CA VAL A 49 2.85 -8.57 11.88
C VAL A 49 4.19 -9.28 11.92
N ARG A 50 5.27 -8.55 11.70
CA ARG A 50 6.64 -9.06 11.72
C ARG A 50 7.42 -8.40 12.84
N ALA A 51 8.01 -9.22 13.71
CA ALA A 51 9.03 -8.75 14.64
C ALA A 51 10.42 -8.80 13.99
N THR A 52 11.25 -7.83 14.32
CA THR A 52 12.64 -7.68 13.89
C THR A 52 13.52 -7.41 15.11
N ASN A 53 14.82 -7.71 15.07
CA ASN A 53 15.72 -7.43 16.20
C ASN A 53 15.31 -8.03 17.56
N LEU A 54 14.61 -9.18 17.54
CA LEU A 54 14.25 -9.97 18.73
C LEU A 54 14.97 -11.32 18.75
N ASP A 55 15.20 -11.84 19.94
CA ASP A 55 15.64 -13.23 20.13
C ASP A 55 14.62 -14.22 19.56
N GLY A 56 15.12 -15.30 18.94
CA GLY A 56 14.29 -16.36 18.33
C GLY A 56 13.45 -17.18 19.32
N ARG A 57 13.46 -16.84 20.62
CA ARG A 57 12.59 -17.44 21.65
C ARG A 57 11.22 -16.76 21.73
N TRP A 58 11.07 -15.60 21.10
CA TRP A 58 9.83 -14.81 21.11
C TRP A 58 9.06 -15.03 19.82
N ASN A 59 7.76 -15.25 19.95
CA ASN A 59 6.81 -15.29 18.85
C ASN A 59 5.84 -14.11 18.93
N VAL A 60 5.31 -13.74 17.78
CA VAL A 60 4.28 -12.72 17.62
C VAL A 60 2.91 -13.36 17.81
N LEU A 61 2.13 -12.79 18.74
CA LEU A 61 0.76 -13.18 19.00
C LEU A 61 -0.17 -11.97 18.78
N MET A 62 -1.08 -12.10 17.82
CA MET A 62 -2.13 -11.15 17.50
C MET A 62 -3.38 -11.51 18.30
N ASP A 63 -3.79 -10.64 19.21
CA ASP A 63 -4.95 -10.86 20.09
C ASP A 63 -6.25 -10.45 19.40
N TYR A 64 -6.19 -9.29 18.73
CA TYR A 64 -7.33 -8.63 18.12
C TYR A 64 -6.85 -7.77 16.95
N CYS A 65 -7.42 -7.97 15.77
CA CYS A 65 -7.20 -7.07 14.64
C CYS A 65 -8.54 -6.50 14.18
N TYR A 66 -8.53 -5.21 13.91
CA TYR A 66 -9.70 -4.43 13.53
C TYR A 66 -9.28 -3.34 12.56
N THR A 67 -10.27 -2.65 12.02
CA THR A 67 -10.03 -1.55 11.10
C THR A 67 -10.88 -0.35 11.45
N THR A 68 -10.46 0.82 11.00
CA THR A 68 -11.13 2.11 11.22
C THR A 68 -11.12 2.93 9.92
N PRO A 69 -12.03 3.90 9.76
CA PRO A 69 -12.05 4.78 8.59
C PRO A 69 -10.93 5.84 8.62
N SER A 70 -10.33 6.10 9.79
CA SER A 70 -9.29 7.11 10.03
C SER A 70 -8.02 6.48 10.60
N GLY A 71 -6.88 7.18 10.54
CA GLY A 71 -5.62 6.67 11.10
C GLY A 71 -5.60 6.55 12.62
N ASN A 72 -6.67 6.97 13.31
CA ASN A 72 -6.77 6.88 14.76
C ASN A 72 -7.19 5.46 15.17
N PRO A 73 -6.35 4.69 15.90
CA PRO A 73 -6.73 3.37 16.40
C PRO A 73 -7.88 3.41 17.42
N ASN A 74 -8.19 4.58 17.98
CA ASN A 74 -9.27 4.80 18.94
C ASN A 74 -10.53 5.42 18.28
N ASP A 75 -10.69 5.33 16.95
CA ASP A 75 -11.92 5.75 16.28
C ASP A 75 -13.14 4.97 16.82
N ASP A 76 -14.25 5.66 17.03
CA ASP A 76 -15.50 5.05 17.51
C ASP A 76 -16.03 4.04 16.48
N LEU A 77 -15.88 4.34 15.19
CA LEU A 77 -16.27 3.45 14.11
C LEU A 77 -15.14 2.46 13.82
N ARG A 78 -15.34 1.22 14.26
CA ARG A 78 -14.42 0.11 13.99
C ARG A 78 -15.13 -1.08 13.37
N TYR A 79 -14.39 -1.88 12.61
CA TYR A 79 -14.83 -3.17 12.10
C TYR A 79 -13.84 -4.25 12.49
N ASP A 80 -14.34 -5.29 13.16
CA ASP A 80 -13.53 -6.34 13.77
C ASP A 80 -13.24 -7.43 12.73
N LEU A 81 -11.96 -7.71 12.49
CA LEU A 81 -11.55 -8.80 11.59
C LEU A 81 -11.48 -10.12 12.36
N PHE A 82 -10.85 -10.09 13.53
CA PHE A 82 -10.89 -11.20 14.45
C PHE A 82 -10.52 -10.74 15.86
N PHE A 83 -11.15 -11.36 16.86
CA PHE A 83 -10.82 -11.31 18.27
C PHE A 83 -10.65 -12.74 18.77
N SER A 84 -9.41 -13.16 19.03
CA SER A 84 -9.14 -14.52 19.50
C SER A 84 -9.71 -15.60 18.55
N CYS A 85 -10.81 -16.28 18.92
CA CYS A 85 -11.49 -17.28 18.10
C CYS A 85 -12.59 -16.72 17.20
N ASP A 86 -13.15 -15.57 17.56
CA ASP A 86 -14.24 -14.95 16.83
C ASP A 86 -13.63 -14.21 15.64
N LYS A 87 -13.99 -14.62 14.42
CA LYS A 87 -13.44 -14.03 13.21
C LYS A 87 -14.53 -13.73 12.20
N ASP A 88 -14.32 -12.66 11.47
CA ASP A 88 -15.11 -12.32 10.29
C ASP A 88 -15.00 -13.45 9.24
N PRO A 89 -16.10 -13.81 8.55
CA PRO A 89 -16.09 -14.88 7.55
C PRO A 89 -15.11 -14.66 6.38
N GLN A 90 -14.82 -13.40 6.03
CA GLN A 90 -13.86 -13.04 4.99
C GLN A 90 -12.42 -12.96 5.52
N THR A 91 -12.21 -13.24 6.81
CA THR A 91 -10.90 -13.24 7.46
C THR A 91 -10.40 -14.65 7.73
N THR A 92 -9.13 -14.88 7.39
CA THR A 92 -8.43 -16.14 7.62
C THR A 92 -7.13 -15.84 8.35
N ILE A 93 -6.94 -16.46 9.52
CA ILE A 93 -5.68 -16.44 10.27
C ILE A 93 -4.84 -17.62 9.77
N ILE A 94 -3.67 -17.33 9.17
CA ILE A 94 -2.75 -18.36 8.64
C ILE A 94 -1.78 -18.81 9.73
N GLU A 95 -1.23 -17.85 10.50
CA GLU A 95 -0.22 -18.11 11.50
C GLU A 95 -0.34 -17.12 12.66
N ASN A 96 -0.36 -17.62 13.89
CA ASN A 96 -0.43 -16.78 15.09
C ASN A 96 0.25 -17.48 16.26
N GLY A 97 1.18 -16.81 16.96
CA GLY A 97 1.88 -17.35 18.13
C GLY A 97 2.92 -18.45 17.84
N LYS A 98 3.26 -18.71 16.58
CA LYS A 98 4.15 -19.83 16.18
C LYS A 98 5.56 -19.40 15.78
N SER A 99 5.73 -18.16 15.33
CA SER A 99 7.01 -17.60 14.91
C SER A 99 7.07 -16.10 15.21
N GLN A 100 8.16 -15.44 14.83
CA GLN A 100 8.28 -13.97 14.83
C GLN A 100 7.40 -13.28 13.76
N MET A 101 6.51 -14.02 13.09
CA MET A 101 5.57 -13.50 12.11
C MET A 101 4.15 -14.03 12.39
N GLY A 102 3.21 -13.11 12.61
CA GLY A 102 1.78 -13.40 12.59
C GLY A 102 1.22 -13.08 11.20
N ARG A 103 0.47 -14.00 10.59
CA ARG A 103 -0.02 -13.91 9.21
C ARG A 103 -1.52 -14.11 9.16
N PHE A 104 -2.22 -13.22 8.48
CA PHE A 104 -3.65 -13.36 8.21
C PHE A 104 -3.99 -12.71 6.87
N SER A 105 -5.18 -13.00 6.37
CA SER A 105 -5.71 -12.39 5.15
C SER A 105 -7.15 -11.99 5.37
N PHE A 106 -7.58 -10.93 4.69
CA PHE A 106 -8.95 -10.45 4.71
C PHE A 106 -9.32 -9.82 3.38
N GLU A 107 -10.62 -9.76 3.09
CA GLU A 107 -11.13 -9.02 1.93
C GLU A 107 -11.32 -7.55 2.25
N VAL A 108 -10.82 -6.67 1.38
CA VAL A 108 -11.01 -5.22 1.57
C VAL A 108 -12.46 -4.83 1.33
N PHE A 109 -12.94 -3.90 2.16
CA PHE A 109 -14.30 -3.41 2.13
C PHE A 109 -14.34 -1.89 2.20
N ARG A 110 -15.53 -1.36 2.44
CA ARG A 110 -15.78 0.07 2.54
C ARG A 110 -16.63 0.38 3.75
N PHE A 111 -16.23 1.41 4.49
CA PHE A 111 -17.03 1.94 5.57
C PHE A 111 -18.28 2.65 5.05
N VAL A 112 -19.40 2.43 5.72
CA VAL A 112 -20.68 3.10 5.41
C VAL A 112 -20.56 4.63 5.55
N LYS A 113 -19.70 5.11 6.46
CA LYS A 113 -19.35 6.54 6.60
C LYS A 113 -18.91 7.17 5.28
N HIS A 114 -18.25 6.39 4.42
CA HIS A 114 -17.77 6.87 3.14
C HIS A 114 -18.76 6.65 1.99
N LYS A 115 -19.99 6.15 2.21
CA LYS A 115 -20.96 5.70 1.17
C LYS A 115 -21.12 6.61 -0.05
N ASN A 116 -21.00 7.93 0.11
CA ASN A 116 -21.16 8.92 -0.97
C ASN A 116 -19.84 9.40 -1.59
N GLN A 117 -18.70 8.87 -1.16
CA GLN A 117 -17.37 9.22 -1.67
C GLN A 117 -16.93 8.22 -2.76
N LYS A 118 -16.13 8.65 -3.75
CA LYS A 118 -15.65 7.73 -4.81
C LYS A 118 -14.75 6.62 -4.27
N MET A 119 -14.00 6.92 -3.21
CA MET A 119 -13.07 6.02 -2.55
C MET A 119 -13.40 5.91 -1.06
N SER A 120 -12.86 4.90 -0.38
CA SER A 120 -12.88 4.75 1.08
C SER A 120 -11.48 4.48 1.57
N THR A 121 -11.10 5.09 2.68
CA THR A 121 -9.90 4.72 3.42
C THR A 121 -10.25 3.69 4.49
N VAL A 122 -9.34 2.73 4.68
CA VAL A 122 -9.38 1.72 5.72
C VAL A 122 -7.99 1.69 6.35
N PHE A 123 -7.91 1.87 7.66
CA PHE A 123 -6.69 1.66 8.43
C PHE A 123 -6.83 0.35 9.19
N LEU A 124 -5.78 -0.47 9.15
CA LEU A 124 -5.70 -1.74 9.83
C LEU A 124 -4.94 -1.55 11.14
N HIS A 125 -5.49 -2.07 12.22
CA HIS A 125 -4.92 -2.02 13.55
C HIS A 125 -4.88 -3.42 14.14
N CYS A 126 -3.79 -3.78 14.80
CA CYS A 126 -3.68 -5.04 15.51
C CYS A 126 -3.15 -4.79 16.93
N VAL A 127 -3.84 -5.34 17.91
CA VAL A 127 -3.36 -5.49 19.28
C VAL A 127 -2.51 -6.75 19.32
N THR A 128 -1.22 -6.55 19.58
CA THR A 128 -0.19 -7.57 19.45
C THR A 128 0.60 -7.67 20.75
N LYS A 129 1.04 -8.88 21.08
CA LYS A 129 1.92 -9.16 22.21
C LYS A 129 3.00 -10.13 21.78
N LEU A 130 4.13 -10.07 22.47
CA LEU A 130 5.19 -11.06 22.32
C LEU A 130 5.00 -12.13 23.40
N CYS A 131 5.09 -13.40 23.00
CA CYS A 131 5.06 -14.53 23.92
C CYS A 131 6.30 -15.38 23.69
N ARG A 132 6.78 -16.05 24.74
CA ARG A 132 7.82 -17.04 24.55
C ARG A 132 7.24 -18.28 23.86
N ALA A 133 8.02 -18.96 23.03
CA ALA A 133 7.55 -20.09 22.24
C ALA A 133 6.89 -21.22 23.08
N ASP A 134 7.36 -21.42 24.31
CA ASP A 134 6.80 -22.35 25.30
C ASP A 134 5.46 -21.88 25.90
N ASP A 135 5.28 -20.57 26.04
CA ASP A 135 4.08 -19.97 26.66
C ASP A 135 2.97 -19.70 25.64
N CYS A 136 3.30 -19.47 24.37
CA CYS A 136 2.32 -19.08 23.34
C CYS A 136 1.13 -20.04 23.20
N PRO A 137 1.29 -21.38 23.23
CA PRO A 137 0.16 -22.31 23.14
C PRO A 137 -0.88 -22.14 24.25
N PHE A 138 -0.48 -21.67 25.43
CA PHE A 138 -1.38 -21.42 26.56
C PHE A 138 -2.10 -20.06 26.47
N LEU A 139 -1.58 -19.14 25.65
CA LEU A 139 -2.15 -17.82 25.41
C LEU A 139 -3.07 -17.79 24.19
N VAL A 140 -2.94 -18.75 23.27
CA VAL A 140 -3.86 -18.91 22.14
C VAL A 140 -5.10 -19.66 22.62
N PRO A 141 -6.32 -19.10 22.47
CA PRO A 141 -7.53 -19.80 22.87
C PRO A 141 -7.74 -21.09 22.06
N ILE A 142 -8.28 -22.12 22.72
CA ILE A 142 -8.71 -23.34 22.02
C ILE A 142 -10.07 -23.07 21.38
N CYS A 143 -10.08 -22.82 20.07
CA CYS A 143 -11.29 -22.59 19.31
C CYS A 143 -11.97 -23.93 18.97
N GLY A 144 -12.77 -24.45 19.89
CA GLY A 144 -13.67 -25.59 19.65
C GLY A 144 -15.01 -25.14 19.04
N ASN A 145 -15.67 -26.02 18.29
CA ASN A 145 -17.01 -25.81 17.71
C ASN A 145 -18.14 -25.79 18.77
N ARG A 146 -17.95 -25.10 19.90
CA ARG A 146 -19.07 -24.81 20.80
C ARG A 146 -19.75 -23.54 20.32
N GLU A 147 -20.83 -23.71 19.57
CA GLU A 147 -21.81 -22.66 19.34
C GLU A 147 -22.25 -22.09 20.69
N ARG A 148 -21.86 -20.84 20.95
CA ARG A 148 -22.15 -20.15 22.20
C ARG A 148 -23.61 -19.72 22.14
N ARG A 149 -24.46 -20.35 22.97
CA ARG A 149 -25.79 -19.79 23.27
C ARG A 149 -25.59 -18.36 23.78
N ASP A 150 -26.29 -17.41 23.17
CA ASP A 150 -26.22 -15.98 23.47
C ASP A 150 -26.15 -15.70 24.98
N ALA A 151 -24.95 -15.42 25.46
CA ALA A 151 -24.75 -14.68 26.69
C ALA A 151 -24.35 -13.28 26.26
N GLY A 152 -25.36 -12.42 26.15
CA GLY A 152 -25.22 -11.02 25.80
C GLY A 152 -24.09 -10.36 26.60
N GLY A 153 -23.15 -9.80 25.85
CA GLY A 153 -21.98 -9.13 26.41
C GLY A 153 -21.03 -8.69 25.30
N ARG A 154 -21.49 -7.81 24.40
CA ARG A 154 -20.60 -6.83 23.78
C ARG A 154 -20.07 -5.96 24.91
N THR A 155 -19.11 -6.50 25.65
CA THR A 155 -18.26 -5.66 26.48
C THR A 155 -17.53 -4.79 25.48
N THR A 156 -17.85 -3.50 25.48
CA THR A 156 -16.98 -2.48 24.94
C THR A 156 -15.70 -2.55 25.76
N TRP A 157 -14.84 -3.51 25.43
CA TRP A 157 -13.55 -3.66 26.07
C TRP A 157 -12.68 -2.57 25.45
N SER A 158 -12.64 -1.43 26.15
CA SER A 158 -11.55 -0.47 25.98
C SER A 158 -10.25 -1.25 26.10
N PRO A 159 -9.23 -1.01 25.26
CA PRO A 159 -7.94 -1.66 25.38
C PRO A 159 -7.29 -1.21 26.70
N GLN A 160 -7.70 -1.81 27.81
CA GLN A 160 -6.96 -1.75 29.05
C GLN A 160 -5.62 -2.37 28.73
N SER A 161 -4.62 -1.49 28.66
CA SER A 161 -3.24 -1.80 28.44
C SER A 161 -2.78 -2.68 29.60
N THR A 162 -3.04 -3.98 29.48
CA THR A 162 -2.26 -4.99 30.17
C THR A 162 -0.82 -4.75 29.74
N SER A 163 0.06 -4.53 30.70
CA SER A 163 1.47 -4.24 30.49
C SER A 163 2.11 -5.35 29.64
N GLY A 164 2.19 -5.13 28.32
CA GLY A 164 2.63 -6.15 27.35
C GLY A 164 1.91 -6.12 25.99
N ASN A 165 0.78 -5.42 25.87
CA ASN A 165 0.08 -5.28 24.59
C ASN A 165 0.52 -4.01 23.84
N ALA A 166 0.68 -4.11 22.52
CA ALA A 166 1.02 -3.01 21.62
C ALA A 166 0.02 -2.93 20.46
N VAL A 167 -0.49 -1.73 20.20
CA VAL A 167 -1.31 -1.46 19.02
C VAL A 167 -0.41 -1.00 17.89
N ILE A 168 -0.36 -1.77 16.81
CA ILE A 168 0.37 -1.41 15.58
C ILE A 168 -0.60 -1.22 14.43
N SER A 169 -0.26 -0.34 13.50
CA SER A 169 -1.19 0.13 12.47
C SER A 169 -0.57 0.11 11.08
N ALA A 170 -1.38 -0.14 10.05
CA ALA A 170 -1.00 -0.04 8.66
C ALA A 170 -2.12 0.63 7.85
N GLY A 171 -1.72 1.47 6.90
CA GLY A 171 -2.66 2.18 6.03
C GLY A 171 -2.08 3.50 5.52
N PRO A 172 -2.86 4.24 4.73
CA PRO A 172 -4.24 3.95 4.36
C PRO A 172 -4.37 2.85 3.29
N ILE A 173 -5.32 1.94 3.46
CA ILE A 173 -5.83 1.06 2.41
C ILE A 173 -6.96 1.78 1.69
N ILE A 174 -6.73 2.17 0.45
CA ILE A 174 -7.71 2.89 -0.37
C ILE A 174 -8.52 1.87 -1.16
N THR A 175 -9.85 1.90 -1.04
CA THR A 175 -10.76 1.07 -1.83
C THR A 175 -11.65 1.90 -2.73
N ARG A 176 -11.99 1.37 -3.91
CA ARG A 176 -12.91 2.00 -4.88
C ARG A 176 -14.20 1.21 -5.01
N SER A 177 -15.29 1.92 -5.28
CA SER A 177 -16.54 1.27 -5.67
C SER A 177 -16.40 0.69 -7.08
N GLY A 178 -16.79 -0.58 -7.26
CA GLY A 178 -16.79 -1.28 -8.55
C GLY A 178 -17.88 -0.81 -9.51
N ARG A 179 -18.18 0.49 -9.55
CA ARG A 179 -19.06 1.05 -10.58
C ARG A 179 -18.29 0.96 -11.88
N ASN A 180 -18.63 -0.07 -12.68
CA ASN A 180 -18.12 -0.41 -14.00
C ASN A 180 -16.93 0.45 -14.42
N GLU A 181 -15.73 -0.13 -14.33
CA GLU A 181 -14.59 0.34 -15.09
C GLU A 181 -15.04 0.49 -16.55
N GLN A 182 -15.32 1.72 -16.99
CA GLN A 182 -14.87 2.09 -18.32
C GLN A 182 -13.36 1.97 -18.23
N THR A 183 -12.89 0.79 -18.61
CA THR A 183 -11.48 0.49 -18.79
C THR A 183 -10.90 1.62 -19.63
N PHE A 184 -10.12 2.51 -19.01
CA PHE A 184 -9.23 3.38 -19.76
C PHE A 184 -8.01 2.54 -20.16
N SER A 185 -8.27 1.42 -20.83
CA SER A 185 -7.29 0.79 -21.70
C SER A 185 -7.24 1.70 -22.92
N VAL A 186 -6.16 2.45 -23.05
CA VAL A 186 -5.82 3.13 -24.30
C VAL A 186 -5.59 2.03 -25.34
N ASP A 187 -6.67 1.64 -26.02
CA ASP A 187 -6.61 0.70 -27.13
C ASP A 187 -6.11 1.46 -28.37
N PHE A 188 -4.82 1.33 -28.66
CA PHE A 188 -4.17 1.92 -29.83
C PHE A 188 -4.80 1.48 -31.17
N LYS A 189 -5.69 0.47 -31.19
CA LYS A 189 -6.42 0.07 -32.41
C LYS A 189 -7.49 1.08 -32.84
N ASN A 190 -7.98 1.95 -31.96
CA ASN A 190 -9.05 2.89 -32.30
C ASN A 190 -8.58 4.16 -33.04
N PHE A 191 -7.27 4.43 -33.15
CA PHE A 191 -6.78 5.59 -33.91
C PHE A 191 -6.91 5.43 -35.44
N ARG A 192 -7.18 4.23 -35.96
CA ARG A 192 -7.36 4.02 -37.42
C ARG A 192 -8.76 4.35 -37.93
N ASN A 193 -9.73 4.64 -37.06
CA ASN A 193 -11.13 4.82 -37.45
C ASN A 193 -11.68 6.24 -37.19
N LEU A 194 -10.82 7.26 -37.05
CA LEU A 194 -11.25 8.66 -37.03
C LEU A 194 -11.57 9.14 -38.46
N GLY A 195 -12.63 8.61 -39.04
CA GLY A 195 -13.06 8.93 -40.40
C GLY A 195 -14.54 8.67 -40.70
N LYS A 196 -15.38 8.36 -39.71
CA LYS A 196 -16.84 8.23 -39.91
C LYS A 196 -17.61 8.77 -38.70
N SER A 197 -17.91 10.06 -38.72
CA SER A 197 -18.85 10.68 -37.79
C SER A 197 -20.30 10.34 -38.17
N HIS A 198 -21.04 9.91 -37.15
CA HIS A 198 -22.49 9.72 -37.13
C HIS A 198 -23.25 11.02 -37.47
N PRO A 199 -24.42 10.98 -38.15
CA PRO A 199 -25.18 12.16 -38.51
C PRO A 199 -25.96 12.68 -37.30
N ASN A 200 -26.17 13.99 -37.21
CA ASN A 200 -27.09 14.68 -36.28
C ASN A 200 -26.49 15.26 -34.99
N GLY A 201 -25.36 15.95 -35.08
CA GLY A 201 -24.99 17.03 -34.16
C GLY A 201 -25.00 18.38 -34.90
N PRO A 202 -25.30 19.52 -34.24
CA PRO A 202 -25.25 20.81 -34.91
C PRO A 202 -23.80 21.09 -35.36
N PRO A 203 -23.59 21.65 -36.56
CA PRO A 203 -22.25 21.84 -37.09
C PRO A 203 -21.48 22.80 -36.17
N PHE A 204 -20.35 22.33 -35.64
CA PHE A 204 -19.34 23.20 -35.08
C PHE A 204 -18.79 24.08 -36.21
N GLN A 205 -19.35 25.27 -36.36
CA GLN A 205 -18.87 26.29 -37.28
C GLN A 205 -17.58 26.88 -36.72
N LEU A 206 -16.44 26.27 -37.07
CA LEU A 206 -15.13 26.87 -36.87
C LEU A 206 -14.91 27.88 -38.01
N ASN A 207 -14.93 29.17 -37.66
CA ASN A 207 -14.66 30.25 -38.58
C ASN A 207 -13.28 30.07 -39.24
N ALA A 208 -13.13 30.47 -40.51
CA ALA A 208 -11.86 30.33 -41.24
C ALA A 208 -10.64 30.96 -40.51
N VAL A 209 -10.90 31.95 -39.65
CA VAL A 209 -9.89 32.61 -38.82
C VAL A 209 -9.43 31.70 -37.68
N THR A 210 -10.31 30.94 -37.03
CA THR A 210 -9.94 30.05 -35.91
C THR A 210 -9.22 28.79 -36.40
N SER A 211 -9.57 28.27 -37.58
CA SER A 211 -8.84 27.15 -38.20
C SER A 211 -7.42 27.55 -38.63
N ALA A 212 -7.27 28.75 -39.20
CA ALA A 212 -5.96 29.28 -39.58
C ALA A 212 -5.04 29.50 -38.36
N LEU A 213 -5.58 30.01 -37.25
CA LEU A 213 -4.83 30.24 -36.01
C LEU A 213 -4.31 28.94 -35.39
N ILE A 214 -5.16 27.90 -35.33
CA ILE A 214 -4.77 26.60 -34.76
C ILE A 214 -3.72 25.93 -35.65
N SER A 215 -3.86 26.00 -36.97
CA SER A 215 -2.87 25.47 -37.92
C SER A 215 -1.52 26.20 -37.80
N GLY A 216 -1.55 27.53 -37.66
CA GLY A 216 -0.34 28.34 -37.47
C GLY A 216 0.43 27.97 -36.21
N ILE A 217 -0.25 27.78 -35.07
CA ILE A 217 0.39 27.40 -33.80
C ILE A 217 1.07 26.03 -33.91
N VAL A 218 0.44 25.07 -34.58
CA VAL A 218 1.00 23.73 -34.76
C VAL A 218 2.25 23.78 -35.65
N ILE A 219 2.22 24.54 -36.74
CA ILE A 219 3.37 24.68 -37.65
C ILE A 219 4.54 25.40 -36.96
N LEU A 220 4.25 26.46 -36.19
CA LEU A 220 5.26 27.18 -35.40
C LEU A 220 5.87 26.29 -34.31
N GLY A 221 5.05 25.46 -33.66
CA GLY A 221 5.52 24.46 -32.71
C GLY A 221 6.49 23.47 -33.35
N ILE A 222 6.10 22.85 -34.47
CA ILE A 222 6.92 21.84 -35.15
C ILE A 222 8.23 22.44 -35.66
N THR A 223 8.18 23.63 -36.26
CA THR A 223 9.38 24.32 -36.75
C THR A 223 10.32 24.69 -35.60
N SER A 224 9.80 25.20 -34.48
CA SER A 224 10.62 25.53 -33.30
C SER A 224 11.37 24.31 -32.74
N VAL A 225 10.68 23.16 -32.64
CA VAL A 225 11.27 21.90 -32.15
C VAL A 225 12.34 21.40 -33.11
N PHE A 226 12.08 21.47 -34.42
CA PHE A 226 13.05 21.07 -35.43
C PHE A 226 14.32 21.94 -35.37
N PHE A 227 14.17 23.27 -35.28
CA PHE A 227 15.31 24.19 -35.13
C PHE A 227 16.09 23.94 -33.84
N PHE A 228 15.41 23.62 -32.74
CA PHE A 228 16.06 23.32 -31.47
C PHE A 228 16.87 22.02 -31.55
N VAL A 229 16.31 20.96 -32.14
CA VAL A 229 17.01 19.67 -32.36
C VAL A 229 18.18 19.84 -33.34
N CYS A 230 18.02 20.60 -34.43
CA CYS A 230 19.12 20.92 -35.34
C CYS A 230 20.23 21.72 -34.66
N SER A 231 19.88 22.70 -33.81
CA SER A 231 20.88 23.48 -33.07
C SER A 231 21.66 22.62 -32.09
N LEU A 232 20.97 21.73 -31.35
CA LEU A 232 21.61 20.77 -30.45
C LEU A 232 22.56 19.81 -31.19
N THR A 233 22.15 19.29 -32.34
CA THR A 233 22.98 18.37 -33.14
C THR A 233 24.20 19.08 -33.76
N LEU A 234 24.07 20.35 -34.17
CA LEU A 234 25.20 21.15 -34.64
C LEU A 234 26.18 21.52 -33.52
N LEU A 235 25.69 21.78 -32.31
CA LEU A 235 26.51 22.00 -31.11
C LEU A 235 27.28 20.72 -30.73
N HIS A 236 26.63 19.56 -30.80
CA HIS A 236 27.28 18.28 -30.49
C HIS A 236 28.34 17.87 -31.52
N ARG A 237 28.25 18.37 -32.76
CA ARG A 237 29.25 18.15 -33.82
C ARG A 237 30.52 19.01 -33.65
N LYS A 238 30.50 20.03 -32.77
CA LYS A 238 31.61 20.96 -32.54
C LYS A 238 32.58 20.55 -31.43
N TRP A 239 32.51 19.32 -30.91
CA TRP A 239 33.59 18.74 -30.09
C TRP A 239 34.54 17.90 -30.96
N PRO A 240 35.66 18.47 -31.43
CA PRO A 240 36.74 17.65 -31.98
C PRO A 240 37.50 16.99 -30.84
N SER A 241 37.54 15.66 -30.88
CA SER A 241 38.57 14.85 -30.24
C SER A 241 39.92 15.12 -30.91
N SER A 242 40.86 15.78 -30.23
CA SER A 242 42.33 15.56 -30.38
C SER A 242 43.19 16.51 -29.52
N SER A 243 44.08 15.92 -28.72
CA SER A 243 45.46 16.35 -28.39
C SER A 243 45.94 15.44 -27.24
N VAL A 244 46.49 14.26 -27.53
CA VAL A 244 47.95 14.02 -27.67
C VAL A 244 48.76 14.79 -26.61
N LEU A 245 49.03 14.12 -25.49
CA LEU A 245 49.93 14.57 -24.43
C LEU A 245 51.37 14.19 -24.81
N SER A 246 52.16 15.16 -25.27
CA SER A 246 53.61 15.03 -25.42
C SER A 246 54.30 15.92 -24.38
N GLY A 247 55.25 15.34 -23.66
CA GLY A 247 55.66 15.76 -22.33
C GLY A 247 56.66 16.90 -22.23
N ILE A 248 56.88 17.32 -20.98
CA ILE A 248 58.04 18.08 -20.54
C ILE A 248 58.57 17.44 -19.26
N ARG A 249 59.85 17.07 -19.32
CA ARG A 249 60.70 16.42 -18.31
C ARG A 249 61.22 17.50 -17.35
N ASN A 250 61.13 17.27 -16.03
CA ASN A 250 61.75 18.11 -15.00
C ASN A 250 63.08 17.49 -14.54
N PRO A 251 64.20 18.24 -14.50
CA PRO A 251 65.49 17.72 -14.08
C PRO A 251 65.82 18.21 -12.66
N VAL A 252 65.27 17.57 -11.63
CA VAL A 252 65.81 17.63 -10.26
C VAL A 252 65.53 16.28 -9.63
N PHE A 253 66.50 15.71 -8.91
CA PHE A 253 66.59 14.34 -8.38
C PHE A 253 67.27 13.36 -9.35
N ASN A 254 68.60 13.38 -9.24
CA ASN A 254 69.49 12.26 -9.48
C ASN A 254 69.63 11.49 -8.15
#